data_AF-A0A673HUA0-F1
#
_entry.id   AF-A0A673HUA0-F1
#
_cell.length_a   1.000
_cell.length_b   1.000
_cell.length_c   1.000
_cell.angle_alpha   90.00
_cell.angle_beta   90.00
_cell.angle_gamma   90.00
#
_symmetry.space_group_name_H-M   'P 1'
#
loop_
_entity.id
_entity.type
_entity.pdbx_description
1 polymer ?
#
loop_
_entity_poly.entity_id
_entity_poly.type
_entity_poly.pdbx_seq_one_letter_code
_entity_poly.pdbx_strand_id
1 'polypeptide(L)'
;MAASSVRVLSKIIHGHFLPAAAVRHQTCSSRARVSAAPCPAVSLAEEPDTLYQKLSVRVKGHDRSVLDSYEFFVTLAARELGLKLEKACEPPKHTEKLALLKSVHIFKKHHVQYETRTHHRCIEVSRVTGSSARVYLEYIQRNLPEGVAMEVTKTSIEKIPEHIQKPLWDDCKLEPSV
;
A
#
# COMPACT_ATOMS: atom_id res chain seq x y z
N MET A 1 -46.10 -10.02 16.63
CA MET A 1 -46.79 -9.02 15.79
C MET A 1 -46.42 -7.64 16.28
N ALA A 2 -45.80 -6.83 15.41
CA ALA A 2 -45.86 -5.35 15.36
C ALA A 2 -44.58 -4.83 14.68
N ALA A 3 -44.61 -4.78 13.34
CA ALA A 3 -43.61 -4.06 12.55
C ALA A 3 -44.01 -2.57 12.56
N SER A 4 -43.17 -1.71 13.13
CA SER A 4 -43.38 -0.26 13.08
C SER A 4 -42.82 0.29 11.77
N SER A 5 -43.73 0.64 10.87
CA SER A 5 -43.43 1.23 9.56
C SER A 5 -43.20 2.73 9.71
N VAL A 6 -41.96 3.18 9.46
CA VAL A 6 -41.63 4.61 9.40
C VAL A 6 -41.75 5.06 7.94
N ARG A 7 -42.73 5.92 7.65
CA ARG A 7 -42.96 6.50 6.31
C ARG A 7 -42.08 7.74 6.13
N VAL A 8 -41.14 7.68 5.19
CA VAL A 8 -40.35 8.83 4.72
C VAL A 8 -41.19 9.62 3.72
N LEU A 9 -41.50 10.88 4.03
CA LEU A 9 -42.16 11.80 3.11
C LEU A 9 -41.09 12.54 2.30
N SER A 10 -40.88 12.13 1.04
CA SER A 10 -40.08 12.86 0.06
C SER A 10 -40.91 13.99 -0.54
N LYS A 11 -40.54 15.25 -0.25
CA LYS A 11 -41.12 16.43 -0.91
C LYS A 11 -40.40 16.68 -2.24
N ILE A 12 -41.16 16.51 -3.31
CA ILE A 12 -40.78 16.81 -4.70
C ILE A 12 -40.86 18.34 -4.88
N ILE A 13 -39.73 18.99 -5.12
CA ILE A 13 -39.69 20.40 -5.53
C ILE A 13 -39.56 20.42 -7.05
N HIS A 14 -40.65 20.77 -7.73
CA HIS A 14 -40.67 21.09 -9.15
C HIS A 14 -40.05 22.49 -9.33
N GLY A 15 -38.76 22.53 -9.66
CA GLY A 15 -38.04 23.74 -10.03
C GLY A 15 -38.07 23.96 -11.54
N HIS A 16 -38.77 25.00 -11.95
CA HIS A 16 -39.04 25.41 -13.32
C HIS A 16 -37.74 25.74 -14.08
N PHE A 17 -37.59 25.12 -15.25
CA PHE A 17 -36.53 25.28 -16.21
C PHE A 17 -36.69 26.62 -16.96
N LEU A 18 -35.66 27.46 -16.97
CA LEU A 18 -35.55 28.64 -17.84
C LEU A 18 -34.36 28.43 -18.80
N PRO A 19 -34.55 28.39 -20.12
CA PRO A 19 -33.45 28.32 -21.07
C PRO A 19 -32.91 29.74 -21.31
N ALA A 20 -31.69 30.01 -20.85
CA ALA A 20 -30.96 31.21 -21.21
C ALA A 20 -30.26 31.01 -22.57
N ALA A 21 -30.73 31.80 -23.53
CA ALA A 21 -30.09 32.33 -24.75
C ALA A 21 -28.85 31.62 -25.34
N ALA A 22 -29.00 31.25 -26.62
CA ALA A 22 -27.96 30.78 -27.51
C ALA A 22 -26.82 31.81 -27.71
N VAL A 23 -25.62 31.46 -27.22
CA VAL A 23 -24.37 32.08 -27.69
C VAL A 23 -23.81 31.22 -28.81
N ARG A 24 -23.70 31.84 -29.99
CA ARG A 24 -23.14 31.24 -31.21
C ARG A 24 -21.67 30.88 -31.01
N HIS A 25 -21.40 29.59 -31.14
CA HIS A 25 -20.25 28.91 -31.73
C HIS A 25 -18.90 29.68 -31.82
N GLN A 26 -17.93 29.25 -31.01
CA GLN A 26 -16.56 29.08 -31.49
C GLN A 26 -16.26 27.57 -31.47
N THR A 27 -16.35 26.94 -32.63
CA THR A 27 -15.82 25.59 -32.82
C THR A 27 -14.29 25.70 -32.89
N CYS A 28 -13.64 25.62 -31.74
CA CYS A 28 -12.22 25.32 -31.66
C CYS A 28 -12.02 23.87 -32.13
N SER A 29 -11.85 23.68 -33.44
CA SER A 29 -11.36 22.44 -34.03
C SER A 29 -9.85 22.32 -33.78
N SER A 30 -9.42 22.22 -32.52
CA SER A 30 -8.14 21.60 -32.21
C SER A 30 -8.42 20.12 -32.03
N ARG A 31 -8.30 19.37 -33.12
CA ARG A 31 -8.19 17.92 -33.08
C ARG A 31 -6.84 17.62 -32.42
N ALA A 32 -6.79 17.75 -31.11
CA ALA A 32 -5.67 17.25 -30.32
C ALA A 32 -5.68 15.75 -30.53
N ARG A 33 -4.79 15.30 -31.40
CA ARG A 33 -4.44 13.89 -31.54
C ARG A 33 -3.89 13.52 -30.17
N VAL A 34 -4.74 12.97 -29.30
CA VAL A 34 -4.27 12.21 -28.15
C VAL A 34 -3.52 11.06 -28.80
N SER A 35 -2.20 11.24 -28.94
CA SER A 35 -1.31 10.15 -29.25
C SER A 35 -1.58 9.14 -28.16
N ALA A 36 -2.32 8.08 -28.49
CA ALA A 36 -2.45 6.93 -27.63
C ALA A 36 -1.01 6.49 -27.38
N ALA A 37 -0.47 6.84 -26.21
CA ALA A 37 0.81 6.32 -25.78
C ALA A 37 0.67 4.81 -25.93
N PRO A 38 1.62 4.14 -26.62
CA PRO A 38 1.54 2.70 -26.75
C PRO A 38 1.40 2.15 -25.33
N CYS A 39 0.31 1.43 -25.07
CA CYS A 39 0.18 0.67 -23.84
C CYS A 39 1.51 -0.07 -23.67
N PRO A 40 2.21 0.07 -22.52
CA PRO A 40 3.48 -0.62 -22.36
C PRO A 40 3.18 -2.11 -22.50
N ALA A 41 3.54 -2.67 -23.66
CA ALA A 41 3.34 -4.07 -23.93
C ALA A 41 4.18 -4.82 -22.90
N VAL A 42 3.53 -5.64 -22.07
CA VAL A 42 4.22 -6.46 -21.08
C VAL A 42 5.01 -7.51 -21.85
N SER A 43 6.27 -7.22 -22.15
CA SER A 43 7.19 -8.14 -22.79
C SER A 43 7.62 -9.18 -21.76
N LEU A 44 7.37 -10.45 -22.05
CA LEU A 44 7.89 -11.56 -21.25
C LEU A 44 9.41 -11.62 -21.46
N ALA A 45 10.19 -11.33 -20.42
CA ALA A 45 11.63 -11.48 -20.46
C ALA A 45 12.02 -12.95 -20.27
N GLU A 46 13.13 -13.37 -20.88
CA GLU A 46 13.65 -14.74 -20.78
C GLU A 46 14.38 -15.01 -19.45
N GLU A 47 14.69 -13.96 -18.68
CA GLU A 47 15.34 -14.08 -17.37
C GLU A 47 14.37 -14.65 -16.32
N PRO A 48 14.84 -15.55 -15.43
CA PRO A 48 14.00 -16.11 -14.39
C PRO A 48 13.58 -15.05 -13.38
N ASP A 49 12.29 -15.03 -13.00
CA ASP A 49 11.78 -14.07 -12.03
C ASP A 49 12.37 -14.32 -10.64
N THR A 50 12.59 -13.23 -9.91
CA THR A 50 12.94 -13.28 -8.48
C THR A 50 11.77 -13.84 -7.67
N LEU A 51 12.07 -14.70 -6.70
CA LEU A 51 11.05 -15.28 -5.83
C LEU A 51 11.19 -14.72 -4.43
N TYR A 52 10.06 -14.38 -3.81
CA TYR A 52 9.99 -13.95 -2.42
C TYR A 52 9.28 -15.02 -1.60
N GLN A 53 9.95 -15.47 -0.53
CA GLN A 53 9.32 -16.35 0.45
C GLN A 53 8.19 -15.60 1.16
N LYS A 54 8.48 -14.34 1.51
CA LYS A 54 7.61 -13.50 2.31
C LYS A 54 7.75 -12.03 1.93
N LEU A 55 6.62 -11.34 1.87
CA LEU A 55 6.50 -9.90 1.70
C LEU A 55 5.75 -9.35 2.92
N SER A 56 6.46 -8.61 3.76
CA SER A 56 5.88 -7.98 4.94
C SER A 56 5.68 -6.48 4.69
N VAL A 57 4.43 -6.04 4.70
CA VAL A 57 4.05 -4.64 4.55
C VAL A 57 3.64 -4.10 5.92
N ARG A 58 4.43 -3.19 6.48
CA ARG A 58 4.14 -2.51 7.73
C ARG A 58 3.73 -1.08 7.46
N VAL A 59 2.52 -0.74 7.86
CA VAL A 59 1.93 0.58 7.69
C VAL A 59 1.92 1.28 9.06
N LYS A 60 2.31 2.55 9.09
CA LYS A 60 2.39 3.39 10.30
C LYS A 60 1.57 4.64 10.07
N GLY A 61 0.74 5.02 11.03
CA GLY A 61 -0.10 6.21 10.92
C GLY A 61 -0.60 6.70 12.27
N HIS A 62 -1.12 7.92 12.32
CA HIS A 62 -1.64 8.52 13.54
C HIS A 62 -3.13 8.22 13.80
N ASP A 63 -3.92 8.09 12.73
CA ASP A 63 -5.34 7.74 12.83
C ASP A 63 -5.54 6.23 12.65
N ARG A 64 -6.24 5.61 13.60
CA ARG A 64 -6.59 4.20 13.57
C ARG A 64 -7.61 3.90 12.48
N SER A 65 -8.62 4.75 12.30
CA SER A 65 -9.72 4.48 11.35
C SER A 65 -9.22 4.45 9.90
N VAL A 66 -8.28 5.33 9.56
CA VAL A 66 -7.60 5.31 8.25
C VAL A 66 -6.84 4.00 8.06
N LEU A 67 -6.07 3.57 9.07
CA LEU A 67 -5.33 2.31 8.99
C LEU A 67 -6.23 1.08 8.85
N ASP A 68 -7.38 1.05 9.54
CA ASP A 68 -8.35 -0.05 9.44
C ASP A 68 -8.96 -0.13 8.04
N SER A 69 -9.31 1.02 7.47
CA SER A 69 -9.83 1.10 6.09
C SER A 69 -8.78 0.66 5.06
N TYR A 70 -7.51 1.02 5.30
CA TYR A 70 -6.41 0.67 4.42
C TYR A 70 -6.03 -0.81 4.53
N GLU A 71 -6.07 -1.38 5.73
CA GLU A 71 -5.92 -2.83 5.93
C GLU A 71 -6.96 -3.60 5.13
N PHE A 72 -8.23 -3.20 5.20
CA PHE A 72 -9.29 -3.79 4.40
C PHE A 72 -9.01 -3.70 2.88
N PHE A 73 -8.60 -2.52 2.40
CA PHE A 73 -8.24 -2.32 1.00
C PHE A 73 -7.09 -3.23 0.54
N VAL A 74 -6.00 -3.28 1.31
CA VAL A 74 -4.81 -4.08 0.98
C VAL A 74 -5.13 -5.57 1.00
N THR A 75 -5.86 -6.05 2.01
CA THR A 75 -6.27 -7.45 2.08
C THR A 75 -7.22 -7.85 0.95
N LEU A 76 -8.13 -6.96 0.55
CA LEU A 76 -9.00 -7.16 -0.60
C LEU A 76 -8.17 -7.27 -1.89
N ALA A 77 -7.26 -6.33 -2.14
CA ALA A 77 -6.41 -6.35 -3.33
C ALA A 77 -5.56 -7.63 -3.44
N ALA A 78 -5.04 -8.12 -2.30
CA ALA A 78 -4.29 -9.37 -2.26
C ALA A 78 -5.16 -10.58 -2.65
N ARG A 79 -6.42 -10.62 -2.19
CA ARG A 79 -7.37 -11.70 -2.52
C ARG A 79 -7.73 -11.70 -4.00
N GLU A 80 -8.00 -10.53 -4.57
CA GLU A 80 -8.34 -10.39 -5.99
C GLU A 80 -7.18 -10.80 -6.91
N LEU A 81 -5.94 -10.54 -6.48
CA LEU A 81 -4.74 -11.00 -7.19
C LEU A 81 -4.40 -12.48 -6.94
N GLY A 82 -5.14 -13.17 -6.06
CA GLY A 82 -4.90 -14.57 -5.71
C GLY A 82 -3.63 -14.80 -4.88
N LEU A 83 -3.15 -13.78 -4.16
CA LEU A 83 -1.98 -13.88 -3.28
C LEU A 83 -2.35 -14.55 -1.95
N LYS A 84 -1.42 -15.35 -1.41
CA LYS A 84 -1.61 -16.05 -0.13
C LYS A 84 -1.29 -15.14 1.05
N LEU A 85 -2.32 -14.73 1.78
CA LEU A 85 -2.19 -13.90 2.98
C LEU A 85 -1.94 -14.77 4.21
N GLU A 86 -0.84 -14.54 4.93
CA GLU A 86 -0.50 -15.31 6.14
C GLU A 86 -1.15 -14.69 7.38
N LYS A 87 -0.92 -13.40 7.60
CA LYS A 87 -1.50 -12.67 8.74
C LYS A 87 -1.68 -11.20 8.41
N ALA A 88 -2.76 -10.65 8.97
CA ALA A 88 -2.94 -9.22 9.18
C ALA A 88 -3.01 -9.03 10.70
N CYS A 89 -2.10 -8.24 11.26
CA CYS A 89 -2.03 -8.02 12.70
C CYS A 89 -1.81 -6.54 13.05
N GLU A 90 -2.24 -6.19 14.27
CA GLU A 90 -2.03 -4.87 14.88
C GLU A 90 -0.92 -4.99 15.94
N PRO A 91 0.33 -4.60 15.63
CA PRO A 91 1.35 -4.45 16.67
C PRO A 91 0.92 -3.41 17.71
N PRO A 92 1.45 -3.48 18.94
CA PRO A 92 1.17 -2.48 19.96
C PRO A 92 1.56 -1.08 19.46
N LYS A 93 0.67 -0.12 19.68
CA LYS A 93 0.90 1.29 19.33
C LYS A 93 2.07 1.86 20.12
N HIS A 94 2.80 2.77 19.51
CA HIS A 94 3.82 3.56 20.18
C HIS A 94 3.23 4.92 20.59
N THR A 95 3.46 5.32 21.84
CA THR A 95 2.99 6.60 22.41
C THR A 95 4.20 7.35 22.92
N GLU A 96 4.55 8.45 22.25
CA GLU A 96 5.62 9.35 22.66
C GLU A 96 5.02 10.53 23.42
N LYS A 97 5.54 10.84 24.60
CA LYS A 97 5.04 11.93 25.45
C LYS A 97 6.12 12.98 25.65
N LEU A 98 5.77 14.24 25.40
CA LEU A 98 6.66 15.40 25.54
C LEU A 98 5.99 16.44 26.43
N ALA A 99 6.73 17.03 27.37
CA ALA A 99 6.21 18.08 28.24
C ALA A 99 6.96 19.39 28.00
N LEU A 100 6.23 20.43 27.58
CA LEU A 100 6.78 21.77 27.33
C LEU A 100 6.24 22.76 28.37
N LEU A 101 6.95 23.86 28.57
CA LEU A 101 6.42 24.97 29.37
C LEU A 101 5.22 25.59 28.67
N LYS A 102 4.18 25.94 29.43
CA LYS A 102 3.00 26.62 28.88
C LYS A 102 3.31 28.07 28.47
N SER A 103 4.17 28.74 29.24
CA SER A 103 4.61 30.12 28.98
C SER A 103 5.91 30.14 28.19
N VAL A 104 6.13 31.19 27.40
CA VAL A 104 7.42 31.43 26.71
C VAL A 104 8.56 31.70 27.71
N HIS A 105 8.31 32.40 28.83
CA HIS A 105 9.33 32.79 29.81
C HIS A 105 8.84 32.61 31.26
N ILE A 106 9.79 32.41 32.19
CA ILE A 106 9.71 32.33 33.68
C ILE A 106 8.83 31.27 34.35
N PHE A 107 7.65 30.89 33.82
CA PHE A 107 6.72 30.05 34.59
C PHE A 107 6.99 28.54 34.46
N LYS A 108 7.91 28.02 35.29
CA LYS A 108 8.28 26.59 35.32
C LYS A 108 7.21 25.64 35.89
N LYS A 109 6.32 26.11 36.77
CA LYS A 109 5.32 25.23 37.43
C LYS A 109 4.23 24.72 36.48
N HIS A 110 3.97 25.43 35.37
CA HIS A 110 2.88 25.11 34.45
C HIS A 110 3.43 24.51 33.17
N HIS A 111 3.15 23.22 32.96
CA HIS A 111 3.55 22.47 31.77
C HIS A 111 2.34 22.02 30.95
N VAL A 112 2.53 21.89 29.64
CA VAL A 112 1.59 21.24 28.72
C VAL A 112 2.19 19.91 28.30
N GLN A 113 1.39 18.85 28.41
CA GLN A 113 1.77 17.50 27.96
C GLN A 113 1.23 17.27 26.55
N TYR A 114 2.13 16.94 25.63
CA TYR A 114 1.83 16.54 24.26
C TYR A 114 2.05 15.02 24.13
N GLU A 115 1.24 14.39 23.28
CA GLU A 115 1.33 12.97 22.97
C GLU A 115 1.30 12.78 21.45
N THR A 116 2.28 12.07 20.91
CA THR A 116 2.25 11.56 19.52
C THR A 116 1.93 10.08 19.56
N ARG A 117 0.82 9.68 18.93
CA ARG A 117 0.35 8.29 18.85
C ARG A 117 0.67 7.72 17.49
N THR A 118 1.38 6.61 17.45
CA THR A 118 1.71 5.90 16.21
C THR A 118 1.10 4.50 16.26
N HIS A 119 0.09 4.29 15.43
CA HIS A 119 -0.55 3.01 15.21
C HIS A 119 0.15 2.24 14.10
N HIS A 120 0.08 0.91 14.17
CA HIS A 120 0.76 0.03 13.23
C HIS A 120 -0.20 -1.03 12.71
N ARG A 121 -0.08 -1.34 11.42
CA ARG A 121 -0.68 -2.51 10.78
C ARG A 121 0.41 -3.30 10.09
N CYS A 122 0.44 -4.61 10.27
CA CYS A 122 1.37 -5.49 9.59
C CYS A 122 0.59 -6.51 8.77
N ILE A 123 0.81 -6.52 7.46
CA ILE A 123 0.18 -7.46 6.54
C ILE A 123 1.28 -8.26 5.89
N GLU A 124 1.15 -9.58 5.94
CA GLU A 124 2.15 -10.50 5.42
C GLU A 124 1.56 -11.39 4.34
N VAL A 125 2.25 -11.41 3.21
CA VAL A 125 1.91 -12.23 2.04
C VAL A 125 3.05 -13.21 1.80
N SER A 126 2.73 -14.48 1.57
CA SER A 126 3.74 -15.51 1.31
C SER A 126 3.71 -16.04 -0.12
N ARG A 127 4.85 -16.61 -0.54
CA ARG A 127 5.05 -17.26 -1.84
C ARG A 127 4.69 -16.34 -3.01
N VAL A 128 5.41 -15.23 -3.14
CA VAL A 128 5.14 -14.20 -4.15
C VAL A 128 6.25 -14.15 -5.20
N THR A 129 5.90 -13.94 -6.47
CA THR A 129 6.86 -13.69 -7.55
C THR A 129 7.26 -12.21 -7.63
N GLY A 130 8.41 -11.89 -8.22
CA GLY A 130 8.92 -10.53 -8.31
C GLY A 130 8.01 -9.61 -9.11
N SER A 131 7.54 -10.09 -10.27
CA SER A 131 6.54 -9.43 -11.10
C SER A 131 5.23 -9.14 -10.35
N SER A 132 4.65 -10.14 -9.68
CA SER A 132 3.41 -9.99 -8.92
C SER A 132 3.59 -9.03 -7.73
N ALA A 133 4.70 -9.15 -7.01
CA ALA A 133 5.02 -8.25 -5.90
C ALA A 133 5.16 -6.80 -6.38
N ARG A 134 5.77 -6.57 -7.56
CA ARG A 134 5.90 -5.24 -8.15
C ARG A 134 4.53 -4.63 -8.44
N VAL A 135 3.65 -5.36 -9.12
CA VAL A 135 2.29 -4.88 -9.46
C VAL A 135 1.48 -4.60 -8.20
N TYR A 136 1.54 -5.51 -7.23
CA TYR A 136 0.84 -5.37 -5.95
C TYR A 136 1.33 -4.15 -5.16
N LEU A 137 2.65 -3.99 -5.02
CA LEU A 137 3.24 -2.84 -4.32
C LEU A 137 2.95 -1.53 -5.04
N GLU A 138 2.98 -1.52 -6.37
CA GLU A 138 2.64 -0.34 -7.17
C GLU A 138 1.20 0.12 -6.92
N TYR A 139 0.24 -0.80 -6.93
CA TYR A 139 -1.17 -0.48 -6.67
C TYR A 139 -1.38 0.06 -5.25
N ILE A 140 -0.72 -0.53 -4.26
CA ILE A 140 -0.81 -0.13 -2.86
C ILE A 140 -0.16 1.24 -2.62
N GLN A 141 1.05 1.45 -3.15
CA GLN A 141 1.80 2.69 -2.99
C GLN A 141 1.08 3.88 -3.62
N ARG A 142 0.46 3.70 -4.79
CA ARG A 142 -0.31 4.76 -5.46
C ARG A 142 -1.54 5.19 -4.66
N ASN A 143 -2.12 4.29 -3.88
CA ASN A 143 -3.31 4.54 -3.08
C ASN A 143 -2.99 4.70 -1.57
N LEU A 144 -1.73 4.98 -1.22
CA LEU A 144 -1.35 5.19 0.18
C LEU A 144 -1.96 6.52 0.68
N PRO A 145 -2.75 6.51 1.77
CA PRO A 145 -3.37 7.71 2.30
C PRO A 145 -2.34 8.69 2.87
N GLU A 146 -2.70 9.97 2.89
CA GLU A 146 -1.86 11.02 3.45
C GLU A 146 -1.61 10.82 4.96
N GLY A 147 -0.42 11.21 5.43
CA GLY A 147 -0.05 11.06 6.84
C GLY A 147 0.18 9.59 7.27
N VAL A 148 0.24 8.66 6.32
CA VAL A 148 0.57 7.26 6.55
C VAL A 148 1.90 6.91 5.88
N ALA A 149 2.78 6.27 6.62
CA ALA A 149 4.08 5.80 6.14
C ALA A 149 4.04 4.28 5.96
N MET A 150 4.73 3.78 4.93
CA MET A 150 4.80 2.35 4.64
C MET A 150 6.25 1.86 4.61
N GLU A 151 6.48 0.72 5.24
CA GLU A 151 7.74 0.00 5.28
C GLU A 151 7.52 -1.38 4.65
N VAL A 152 8.38 -1.76 3.70
CA VAL A 152 8.24 -3.01 2.93
C VAL A 152 9.49 -3.84 3.13
N THR A 153 9.35 -5.01 3.75
CA THR A 153 10.42 -6.00 3.91
C THR A 153 10.20 -7.13 2.91
N LYS A 154 11.18 -7.35 2.04
CA LYS A 154 11.17 -8.44 1.03
C LYS A 154 12.16 -9.51 1.46
N THR A 155 11.71 -10.76 1.58
CA THR A 155 12.58 -11.90 1.87
C THR A 155 12.75 -12.72 0.59
N SER A 156 13.87 -12.54 -0.12
CA SER A 156 14.19 -13.27 -1.37
C SER A 156 14.54 -14.73 -1.10
N ILE A 157 14.21 -15.59 -2.06
CA ILE A 157 14.68 -16.98 -2.12
C ILE A 157 15.81 -17.02 -3.13
N GLU A 158 17.01 -17.27 -2.65
CA GLU A 158 18.22 -17.37 -3.48
C GLU A 158 18.79 -18.78 -3.41
N LYS A 159 19.47 -19.20 -4.48
CA LYS A 159 20.18 -20.46 -4.53
C LYS A 159 21.54 -20.31 -3.83
N ILE A 160 22.08 -21.43 -3.35
CA ILE A 160 23.44 -21.46 -2.83
C ILE A 160 24.40 -21.00 -3.94
N PRO A 161 25.28 -20.01 -3.68
CA PRO A 161 26.20 -19.51 -4.68
C PRO A 161 27.18 -20.60 -5.12
N GLU A 162 27.60 -20.54 -6.37
CA GLU A 162 28.37 -21.61 -7.05
C GLU A 162 29.63 -22.02 -6.28
N HIS A 163 30.36 -21.04 -5.74
CA HIS A 163 31.63 -21.26 -5.04
C HIS A 163 31.51 -21.98 -3.68
N ILE A 164 30.30 -22.09 -3.12
CA ILE A 164 30.06 -22.83 -1.87
C ILE A 164 29.58 -24.26 -2.15
N GLN A 165 29.10 -24.54 -3.37
CA GLN A 165 28.48 -25.84 -3.69
C GLN A 165 29.48 -26.99 -3.65
N LYS A 166 30.73 -26.74 -4.02
CA LYS A 166 31.81 -27.72 -3.97
C LYS A 166 33.00 -27.11 -3.23
N PRO A 167 33.55 -27.78 -2.22
CA PRO A 167 34.75 -27.30 -1.58
C PRO A 167 35.96 -27.52 -2.50
N LEU A 168 36.92 -26.59 -2.44
CA LEU A 168 38.12 -26.62 -3.29
C LEU A 168 39.08 -27.80 -2.98
N TRP A 169 38.93 -28.44 -1.82
CA TRP A 169 39.86 -29.47 -1.34
C TRP A 169 39.52 -30.90 -1.80
N ASP A 170 38.42 -31.09 -2.52
CA ASP A 170 38.04 -32.41 -3.05
C ASP A 170 38.85 -32.81 -4.30
N ASP A 171 39.42 -31.84 -5.02
CA ASP A 171 40.23 -32.06 -6.23
C ASP A 171 41.59 -32.73 -5.94
N CYS A 172 42.06 -32.72 -4.68
CA CYS A 172 43.32 -33.33 -4.26
C CYS A 172 43.31 -34.86 -4.17
N LYS A 173 42.16 -35.53 -4.38
CA LYS A 173 42.02 -36.99 -4.19
C LYS A 173 41.93 -37.81 -5.48
N LEU A 174 42.01 -37.16 -6.65
CA LEU A 174 41.82 -37.79 -7.96
C LEU A 174 43.10 -37.77 -8.80
N GLU A 175 44.15 -38.45 -8.34
CA GLU A 175 45.23 -38.95 -9.20
C GLU A 175 45.68 -40.33 -8.69
N PRO A 176 45.05 -41.44 -9.11
CA PRO A 176 45.71 -42.74 -9.09
C PRO A 176 46.59 -42.85 -10.34
N SER A 177 47.88 -42.54 -10.19
CA SER A 177 48.89 -42.89 -11.19
C SER A 177 48.99 -44.42 -11.31
N VAL A 178 48.76 -44.90 -12.53
CA VAL A 178 48.95 -46.27 -13.05
C VAL A 178 50.25 -46.90 -12.60
#